data_AF-A0A7J4PIN9-F1
#
_entry.id   AF-A0A7J4PIN9-F1
#
_cell.length_a   1.000
_cell.length_b   1.000
_cell.length_c   1.000
_cell.angle_alpha   90.00
_cell.angle_beta   90.00
_cell.angle_gamma   90.00
#
_symmetry.space_group_name_H-M   'P 1'
#
loop_
_entity.id
_entity.type
_entity.pdbx_description
1 polymer ?
#
loop_
_entity_poly.entity_id
_entity_poly.type
_entity_poly.pdbx_seq_one_letter_code
_entity_poly.pdbx_strand_id
1 'polypeptide(L)'
;MNSYMVKNVEYASELLNWITGIEGIKGVYLITEFLPRKGQIDDADFLYNLLNFINALYQNELIVILGYLNTEALLLSIANPSIITIGSYGNLRCFDYSTFKNVNEKGERGWTNPRIFIPRLLDWVEYDYFTLIKNNFPTYVGFSDNKYNSTLLSPTYRGNSVKLTYNHFFIEGSKQLRDVSILEDEARYNKVCDIIESGIQVYSQLELAGFQLGDHGPNLPKWLTAANLFASDQGWRE
;
A
#
# COMPACT_ATOMS: atom_id res chain seq x y z
N MET A 1 -10.93 11.90 -3.30
CA MET A 1 -10.67 11.94 -4.75
C MET A 1 -10.76 10.52 -5.31
N ASN A 2 -11.51 10.29 -6.38
CA ASN A 2 -11.67 8.94 -6.95
C ASN A 2 -10.72 8.71 -8.14
N SER A 3 -10.60 7.46 -8.62
CA SER A 3 -9.69 7.08 -9.71
C SER A 3 -9.88 7.85 -11.01
N TYR A 4 -11.11 8.26 -11.34
CA TYR A 4 -11.38 9.07 -12.51
C TYR A 4 -10.80 10.48 -12.37
N MET A 5 -11.01 11.11 -11.20
CA MET A 5 -10.50 12.45 -10.91
C MET A 5 -8.96 12.51 -10.92
N VAL A 6 -8.29 11.46 -10.43
CA VAL A 6 -6.82 11.38 -10.42
C VAL A 6 -6.25 11.22 -11.82
N LYS A 7 -6.86 10.38 -12.66
CA LYS A 7 -6.33 10.05 -14.00
C LYS A 7 -6.71 11.07 -15.07
N ASN A 8 -7.71 11.92 -14.82
CA ASN A 8 -8.06 13.00 -15.72
C ASN A 8 -7.15 14.20 -15.44
N VAL A 9 -6.18 14.46 -16.34
CA VAL A 9 -5.14 15.48 -16.16
C VAL A 9 -5.73 16.88 -16.03
N GLU A 10 -6.74 17.22 -16.84
CA GLU A 10 -7.41 18.52 -16.78
C GLU A 10 -8.11 18.70 -15.44
N TYR A 11 -8.87 17.70 -14.99
CA TYR A 11 -9.60 17.75 -13.72
C TYR A 11 -8.64 17.79 -12.52
N ALA A 12 -7.59 16.98 -12.54
CA ALA A 12 -6.55 16.98 -11.52
C ALA A 12 -5.87 18.36 -11.42
N SER A 13 -5.59 18.99 -12.56
CA SER A 13 -4.99 20.32 -12.63
C SER A 13 -5.94 21.41 -12.11
N GLU A 14 -7.22 21.35 -12.49
CA GLU A 14 -8.25 22.25 -11.97
C GLU A 14 -8.39 22.13 -10.46
N LEU A 15 -8.38 20.90 -9.93
CA LEU A 15 -8.46 20.64 -8.51
C LEU A 15 -7.23 21.14 -7.76
N LEU A 16 -6.03 20.94 -8.31
CA LEU A 16 -4.78 21.48 -7.74
C LEU A 16 -4.84 23.00 -7.66
N ASN A 17 -5.20 23.67 -8.77
CA ASN A 17 -5.34 25.13 -8.82
C ASN A 17 -6.37 25.64 -7.81
N TRP A 18 -7.50 24.93 -7.68
CA TRP A 18 -8.52 25.27 -6.70
C TRP A 18 -7.99 25.15 -5.27
N ILE A 19 -7.30 24.06 -4.93
CA ILE A 19 -6.73 23.83 -3.59
C ILE A 19 -5.68 24.89 -3.27
N THR A 20 -4.71 25.11 -4.16
CA THR A 20 -3.59 26.04 -3.92
C THR A 20 -4.01 27.51 -3.93
N GLY A 21 -5.16 27.82 -4.55
CA GLY A 21 -5.77 29.14 -4.54
C GLY A 21 -6.54 29.49 -3.24
N ILE A 22 -6.76 28.55 -2.32
CA ILE A 22 -7.46 28.83 -1.06
C ILE A 22 -6.53 29.59 -0.11
N GLU A 23 -6.86 30.85 0.20
CA GLU A 23 -6.08 31.63 1.15
C GLU A 23 -6.11 31.03 2.56
N GLY A 24 -4.93 30.95 3.19
CA GLY A 24 -4.79 30.61 4.61
C GLY A 24 -4.79 29.12 4.94
N ILE A 25 -4.99 28.22 3.97
CA ILE A 25 -4.82 26.78 4.23
C ILE A 25 -3.34 26.46 4.46
N LYS A 26 -3.08 25.50 5.36
CA LYS A 26 -1.72 25.03 5.67
C LYS A 26 -1.42 23.65 5.10
N GLY A 27 -2.44 22.96 4.63
CA GLY A 27 -2.32 21.58 4.23
C GLY A 27 -3.65 20.96 3.85
N VAL A 28 -3.55 19.72 3.38
CA VAL A 28 -4.68 18.95 2.90
C VAL A 28 -4.64 17.55 3.48
N TYR A 29 -5.82 17.03 3.83
CA TYR A 29 -6.01 15.63 4.19
C TYR A 29 -6.57 14.90 2.97
N LEU A 30 -5.70 14.20 2.24
CA LEU A 30 -6.02 13.55 0.98
C LEU A 30 -6.49 12.11 1.22
N ILE A 31 -7.77 11.86 0.94
CA ILE A 31 -8.34 10.50 0.87
C ILE A 31 -8.58 10.16 -0.59
N THR A 32 -7.94 9.08 -1.05
CA THR A 32 -8.13 8.57 -2.41
C THR A 32 -8.91 7.28 -2.44
N GLU A 33 -9.80 7.15 -3.40
CA GLU A 33 -10.62 5.99 -3.62
C GLU A 33 -10.37 5.39 -5.00
N PHE A 34 -10.04 4.11 -5.04
CA PHE A 34 -9.87 3.33 -6.26
C PHE A 34 -10.93 2.24 -6.28
N LEU A 35 -11.94 2.36 -7.16
CA LEU A 35 -13.03 1.41 -7.26
C LEU A 35 -13.07 0.75 -8.65
N PRO A 36 -13.39 -0.56 -8.73
CA PRO A 36 -13.58 -1.48 -7.60
C PRO A 36 -12.24 -1.89 -6.97
N ARG A 37 -12.14 -1.85 -5.63
CA ARG A 37 -10.95 -2.33 -4.91
C ARG A 37 -11.11 -3.81 -4.58
N LYS A 38 -10.29 -4.67 -5.19
CA LYS A 38 -10.24 -6.11 -4.87
C LYS A 38 -9.06 -6.51 -3.99
N GLY A 39 -8.14 -5.58 -3.72
CA GLY A 39 -6.95 -5.81 -2.91
C GLY A 39 -6.00 -4.61 -2.94
N GLN A 40 -4.72 -4.89 -3.19
CA GLN A 40 -3.74 -3.87 -3.49
C GLN A 40 -4.07 -3.18 -4.81
N ILE A 41 -3.63 -1.93 -4.95
CA ILE A 41 -3.87 -1.15 -6.17
C ILE A 41 -2.95 -1.70 -7.26
N ASP A 42 -3.53 -2.10 -8.38
CA ASP A 42 -2.83 -2.73 -9.51
C ASP A 42 -2.94 -1.88 -10.80
N ASP A 43 -3.23 -0.59 -10.66
CA ASP A 43 -3.33 0.36 -11.76
C ASP A 43 -2.14 1.32 -11.70
N ALA A 44 -1.13 1.07 -12.54
CA ALA A 44 0.09 1.87 -12.60
C ALA A 44 -0.19 3.32 -12.99
N ASP A 45 -1.14 3.55 -13.91
CA ASP A 45 -1.53 4.89 -14.37
C ASP A 45 -2.16 5.68 -13.23
N PHE A 46 -3.06 5.07 -12.46
CA PHE A 46 -3.62 5.70 -11.26
C PHE A 46 -2.53 6.04 -10.23
N LEU A 47 -1.61 5.11 -9.93
CA LEU A 47 -0.55 5.33 -8.95
C LEU A 47 0.42 6.43 -9.38
N TYR A 48 0.81 6.45 -10.65
CA TYR A 48 1.67 7.47 -11.24
C TYR A 48 1.04 8.87 -11.15
N ASN A 49 -0.21 9.01 -11.59
CA ASN A 49 -0.93 10.28 -11.50
C ASN A 49 -1.13 10.73 -10.04
N LEU A 50 -1.35 9.78 -9.12
CA LEU A 50 -1.46 10.09 -7.69
C LEU A 50 -0.13 10.58 -7.10
N LEU A 51 1.00 9.97 -7.45
CA LEU A 51 2.33 10.43 -7.05
C LEU A 51 2.55 11.89 -7.51
N ASN A 52 2.25 12.18 -8.78
CA ASN A 52 2.35 13.54 -9.33
C ASN A 52 1.44 14.53 -8.61
N PHE A 53 0.19 14.15 -8.32
CA PHE A 53 -0.74 14.99 -7.58
C PHE A 53 -0.25 15.30 -6.15
N ILE A 54 0.24 14.29 -5.44
CA ILE A 54 0.79 14.46 -4.07
C ILE A 54 2.02 15.36 -4.11
N ASN A 55 2.93 15.14 -5.05
CA ASN A 55 4.13 15.95 -5.20
C ASN A 55 3.78 17.40 -5.54
N ALA A 56 2.82 17.64 -6.43
CA ALA A 56 2.38 19.00 -6.76
C ALA A 56 1.88 19.76 -5.52
N LEU A 57 1.11 19.10 -4.64
CA LEU A 57 0.69 19.70 -3.37
C LEU A 57 1.89 19.99 -2.46
N TYR A 58 2.84 19.07 -2.36
CA TYR A 58 4.06 19.23 -1.57
C TYR A 58 4.93 20.39 -2.07
N GLN A 59 5.13 20.52 -3.38
CA GLN A 59 5.88 21.63 -4.01
C GLN A 59 5.22 23.00 -3.82
N ASN A 60 3.92 23.04 -3.50
CA ASN A 60 3.21 24.25 -3.09
C ASN A 60 3.30 24.51 -1.57
N GLU A 61 4.25 23.89 -0.89
CA GLU A 61 4.53 24.03 0.55
C GLU A 61 3.34 23.66 1.46
N LEU A 62 2.42 22.82 0.97
CA LEU A 62 1.29 22.34 1.75
C LEU A 62 1.70 21.16 2.63
N ILE A 63 1.18 21.10 3.85
CA ILE A 63 1.22 19.89 4.68
C ILE A 63 0.30 18.85 4.06
N VAL A 64 0.87 17.79 3.48
CA VAL A 64 0.09 16.73 2.82
C VAL A 64 -0.07 15.54 3.75
N ILE A 65 -1.30 15.25 4.15
CA ILE A 65 -1.64 14.09 4.97
C ILE A 65 -2.37 13.06 4.11
N LEU A 66 -1.78 11.87 3.95
CA LEU A 66 -2.41 10.78 3.21
C LEU A 66 -3.29 9.93 4.12
N GLY A 67 -4.56 9.84 3.75
CA GLY A 67 -5.63 9.21 4.50
C GLY A 67 -5.87 7.75 4.09
N TYR A 68 -5.95 6.86 5.08
CA TYR A 68 -6.53 5.50 4.91
C TYR A 68 -5.84 4.60 3.89
N LEU A 69 -4.52 4.71 3.78
CA LEU A 69 -3.72 3.86 2.89
C LEU A 69 -3.50 2.46 3.47
N ASN A 70 -3.06 1.54 2.62
CA ASN A 70 -2.61 0.20 2.99
C ASN A 70 -1.15 0.01 2.53
N THR A 71 -0.78 -1.13 1.95
CA THR A 71 0.60 -1.40 1.53
C THR A 71 1.15 -0.39 0.52
N GLU A 72 0.30 0.19 -0.33
CA GLU A 72 0.66 1.24 -1.30
C GLU A 72 1.20 2.52 -0.64
N ALA A 73 1.01 2.68 0.67
CA ALA A 73 1.62 3.76 1.44
C ALA A 73 3.13 3.85 1.25
N LEU A 74 3.81 2.70 1.10
CA LEU A 74 5.26 2.68 0.88
C LEU A 74 5.61 3.33 -0.46
N LEU A 75 4.91 2.98 -1.53
CA LEU A 75 5.08 3.59 -2.85
C LEU A 75 4.76 5.08 -2.81
N LEU A 76 3.59 5.45 -2.27
CA LEU A 76 3.12 6.84 -2.24
C LEU A 76 3.99 7.74 -1.34
N SER A 77 4.81 7.17 -0.45
CA SER A 77 5.77 7.93 0.35
C SER A 77 6.85 8.62 -0.47
N ILE A 78 7.11 8.15 -1.71
CA ILE A 78 8.09 8.75 -2.62
C ILE A 78 7.73 10.20 -2.95
N ALA A 79 6.44 10.55 -3.02
CA ALA A 79 5.97 11.90 -3.36
C ALA A 79 5.99 12.91 -2.19
N ASN A 80 6.81 12.66 -1.17
CA ASN A 80 7.01 13.54 -0.01
C ASN A 80 5.75 13.98 0.78
N PRO A 81 4.80 13.07 1.12
CA PRO A 81 3.75 13.45 2.05
C PRO A 81 4.33 13.76 3.43
N SER A 82 3.73 14.71 4.14
CA SER A 82 4.11 15.07 5.51
C SER A 82 3.71 14.00 6.53
N ILE A 83 2.53 13.39 6.34
CA ILE A 83 2.01 12.34 7.22
C ILE A 83 1.32 11.27 6.38
N ILE A 84 1.52 10.01 6.74
CA ILE A 84 0.80 8.86 6.18
C ILE A 84 -0.01 8.19 7.28
N THR A 85 -1.28 7.96 7.04
CA THR A 85 -2.15 7.17 7.91
C THR A 85 -2.49 5.84 7.25
N ILE A 86 -2.30 4.75 8.00
CA ILE A 86 -2.63 3.39 7.53
C ILE A 86 -3.98 2.97 8.12
N GLY A 87 -4.87 2.47 7.26
CA GLY A 87 -6.19 1.99 7.64
C GLY A 87 -6.21 0.50 8.04
N SER A 88 -7.10 0.15 8.97
CA SER A 88 -7.50 -1.24 9.22
C SER A 88 -8.57 -1.65 8.21
N TYR A 89 -8.48 -2.88 7.67
CA TYR A 89 -9.43 -3.52 6.77
C TYR A 89 -9.48 -2.90 5.36
N GLY A 90 -8.92 -3.60 4.37
CA GLY A 90 -8.85 -3.17 2.97
C GLY A 90 -10.19 -2.84 2.29
N ASN A 91 -11.33 -3.24 2.87
CA ASN A 91 -12.65 -3.15 2.27
C ASN A 91 -13.69 -2.36 3.08
N LEU A 92 -13.42 -1.97 4.33
CA LEU A 92 -14.46 -1.36 5.21
C LEU A 92 -14.47 0.18 5.18
N ARG A 93 -13.61 0.82 4.38
CA ARG A 93 -13.47 2.29 4.34
C ARG A 93 -13.57 2.92 2.95
N CYS A 94 -13.86 2.14 1.90
CA CYS A 94 -14.60 2.73 0.79
C CYS A 94 -15.95 3.14 1.37
N PHE A 95 -16.23 4.45 1.42
CA PHE A 95 -17.56 4.91 1.77
C PHE A 95 -18.49 4.46 0.64
N ASP A 96 -19.06 3.28 0.80
CA ASP A 96 -20.03 2.75 -0.12
C ASP A 96 -21.42 2.97 0.46
N TYR A 97 -22.12 3.97 -0.07
CA TYR A 97 -23.52 4.25 0.28
C TYR A 97 -24.41 3.01 0.16
N SER A 98 -24.09 2.05 -0.73
CA SER A 98 -24.85 0.83 -0.91
C SER A 98 -24.75 -0.14 0.28
N THR A 99 -23.65 -0.08 1.04
CA THR A 99 -23.45 -0.87 2.28
C THR A 99 -24.46 -0.48 3.37
N PHE A 100 -25.06 0.70 3.27
CA PHE A 100 -26.10 1.20 4.19
C PHE A 100 -27.54 1.03 3.66
N LYS A 101 -27.71 0.64 2.38
CA LYS A 101 -29.04 0.45 1.77
C LYS A 101 -29.62 -0.96 1.96
N ASN A 102 -28.76 -1.98 2.12
CA ASN A 102 -29.18 -3.39 2.10
C ASN A 102 -28.90 -4.11 3.44
N VAL A 103 -29.48 -3.61 4.54
CA VAL A 103 -29.34 -4.24 5.87
C VAL A 103 -30.14 -5.56 5.98
N ASN A 104 -31.01 -5.86 5.01
CA ASN A 104 -31.96 -6.97 5.08
C ASN A 104 -31.53 -8.26 4.37
N GLU A 105 -30.42 -8.27 3.63
CA GLU A 105 -29.91 -9.48 3.00
C GLU A 105 -28.61 -9.89 3.68
N LYS A 106 -28.72 -10.80 4.67
CA LYS A 106 -27.61 -11.58 5.20
C LYS A 106 -27.10 -12.54 4.11
N GLY A 107 -26.53 -12.00 3.03
CA GLY A 107 -25.67 -12.79 2.16
C GLY A 107 -24.51 -13.30 3.00
N GLU A 108 -24.24 -14.61 2.93
CA GLU A 108 -23.08 -15.22 3.56
C GLU A 108 -21.84 -14.42 3.18
N ARG A 109 -21.30 -13.66 4.14
CA ARG A 109 -20.02 -13.00 3.98
C ARG A 109 -19.00 -14.12 3.85
N GLY A 110 -18.64 -14.46 2.62
CA GLY A 110 -17.68 -15.52 2.31
C GLY A 110 -16.49 -15.42 3.24
N TRP A 111 -16.23 -16.49 3.97
CA TRP A 111 -15.04 -16.62 4.81
C TRP A 111 -13.83 -16.46 3.89
N THR A 112 -13.14 -15.32 3.96
CA THR A 112 -11.84 -15.17 3.33
C THR A 112 -10.83 -15.92 4.17
N ASN A 113 -9.97 -16.72 3.53
CA ASN A 113 -8.87 -17.37 4.22
C ASN A 113 -8.06 -16.33 4.99
N PRO A 114 -7.63 -16.64 6.23
CA PRO A 114 -6.87 -15.70 7.02
C PRO A 114 -5.54 -15.39 6.34
N ARG A 115 -5.18 -14.10 6.32
CA ARG A 115 -3.97 -13.59 5.65
C ARG A 115 -3.08 -12.87 6.64
N ILE A 116 -1.78 -12.92 6.38
CA ILE A 116 -0.75 -12.20 7.12
C ILE A 116 0.09 -11.37 6.15
N PHE A 117 0.39 -10.13 6.53
CA PHE A 117 1.29 -9.28 5.76
C PHE A 117 2.73 -9.76 5.91
N ILE A 118 3.41 -9.98 4.79
CA ILE A 118 4.83 -10.34 4.72
C ILE A 118 5.62 -9.14 4.17
N PRO A 119 6.42 -8.45 5.01
CA PRO A 119 7.09 -7.20 4.62
C PRO A 119 8.03 -7.36 3.42
N ARG A 120 8.72 -8.50 3.32
CA ARG A 120 9.63 -8.80 2.21
C ARG A 120 8.91 -9.03 0.88
N LEU A 121 7.63 -9.43 0.91
CA LEU A 121 6.81 -9.58 -0.28
C LEU A 121 5.97 -8.34 -0.57
N LEU A 122 5.87 -7.41 0.40
CA LEU A 122 4.92 -6.31 0.37
C LEU A 122 3.50 -6.80 0.05
N ASP A 123 3.05 -7.89 0.69
CA ASP A 123 1.77 -8.51 0.35
C ASP A 123 1.12 -9.28 1.52
N TRP A 124 -0.18 -9.49 1.42
CA TRP A 124 -1.02 -10.23 2.35
C TRP A 124 -1.22 -11.68 1.88
N VAL A 125 -0.35 -12.56 2.35
CA VAL A 125 -0.31 -13.96 1.97
C VAL A 125 -1.24 -14.79 2.85
N GLU A 126 -1.96 -15.75 2.24
CA GLU A 126 -2.83 -16.67 2.99
C GLU A 126 -2.02 -17.54 3.95
N TYR A 127 -2.61 -17.86 5.10
CA TYR A 127 -1.89 -18.46 6.21
C TYR A 127 -1.32 -19.85 5.88
N ASP A 128 -1.97 -20.60 4.97
CA ASP A 128 -1.47 -21.90 4.50
C ASP A 128 -0.18 -21.75 3.69
N TYR A 129 -0.16 -20.83 2.72
CA TYR A 129 1.06 -20.49 1.98
C TYR A 129 2.14 -19.94 2.90
N PHE A 130 1.77 -19.04 3.81
CA PHE A 130 2.69 -18.50 4.80
C PHE A 130 3.36 -19.60 5.63
N THR A 131 2.59 -20.59 6.11
CA THR A 131 3.11 -21.70 6.90
C THR A 131 4.11 -22.53 6.09
N LEU A 132 3.82 -22.78 4.81
CA LEU A 132 4.73 -23.48 3.90
C LEU A 132 6.00 -22.67 3.62
N ILE A 133 5.89 -21.37 3.35
CA ILE A 133 7.03 -20.47 3.14
C ILE A 133 7.89 -20.44 4.39
N LYS A 134 7.30 -20.25 5.57
CA LYS A 134 8.03 -20.21 6.84
C LYS A 134 8.83 -21.48 7.10
N ASN A 135 8.26 -22.65 6.83
CA ASN A 135 8.89 -23.93 7.13
C ASN A 135 10.01 -24.29 6.14
N ASN A 136 9.87 -23.92 4.87
CA ASN A 136 10.83 -24.29 3.83
C ASN A 136 11.81 -23.16 3.46
N PHE A 137 11.39 -21.90 3.63
CA PHE A 137 12.11 -20.69 3.26
C PHE A 137 11.97 -19.59 4.34
N PRO A 138 12.39 -19.85 5.59
CA PRO A 138 12.17 -18.94 6.72
C PRO A 138 12.75 -17.54 6.52
N THR A 139 13.82 -17.41 5.73
CA THR A 139 14.46 -16.14 5.41
C THR A 139 13.55 -15.19 4.63
N TYR A 140 12.57 -15.70 3.86
CA TYR A 140 11.65 -14.88 3.07
C TYR A 140 10.49 -14.28 3.87
N VAL A 141 10.26 -14.74 5.10
CA VAL A 141 9.26 -14.14 5.99
C VAL A 141 9.73 -12.79 6.53
N GLY A 142 10.99 -12.72 6.98
CA GLY A 142 11.68 -11.46 7.31
C GLY A 142 10.97 -10.54 8.30
N PHE A 143 10.28 -11.08 9.31
CA PHE A 143 9.60 -10.27 10.32
C PHE A 143 10.59 -9.57 11.25
N SER A 144 10.31 -8.31 11.58
CA SER A 144 11.05 -7.57 12.59
C SER A 144 10.64 -8.00 14.01
N ASP A 145 11.28 -7.44 15.05
CA ASP A 145 10.87 -7.69 16.44
C ASP A 145 9.45 -7.11 16.70
N ASN A 146 8.46 -7.98 16.64
CA ASN A 146 7.05 -7.63 16.69
C ASN A 146 6.36 -8.49 17.73
N LYS A 147 5.71 -7.83 18.69
CA LYS A 147 5.06 -8.47 19.84
C LYS A 147 3.97 -9.48 19.46
N TYR A 148 3.45 -9.43 18.23
CA TYR A 148 2.47 -10.38 17.74
C TYR A 148 3.10 -11.63 17.11
N ASN A 149 4.41 -11.64 16.87
CA ASN A 149 5.11 -12.77 16.27
C ASN A 149 4.95 -14.05 17.09
N SER A 150 5.12 -14.01 18.41
CA SER A 150 5.00 -15.21 19.25
C SER A 150 3.64 -15.91 19.08
N THR A 151 2.57 -15.13 19.00
CA THR A 151 1.21 -15.64 18.78
C THR A 151 1.00 -16.06 17.33
N LEU A 152 1.33 -15.22 16.36
CA LEU A 152 1.10 -15.46 14.93
C LEU A 152 2.00 -16.54 14.34
N LEU A 153 3.14 -16.84 14.98
CA LEU A 153 4.06 -17.89 14.58
C LEU A 153 3.85 -19.18 15.37
N SER A 154 2.96 -19.19 16.36
CA SER A 154 2.68 -20.37 17.16
C SER A 154 2.11 -21.50 16.29
N PRO A 155 2.53 -22.77 16.48
CA PRO A 155 1.93 -23.92 15.81
C PRO A 155 0.42 -24.05 16.08
N THR A 156 -0.08 -23.46 17.17
CA THR A 156 -1.50 -23.50 17.55
C THR A 156 -2.34 -22.40 16.90
N TYR A 157 -1.71 -21.39 16.28
CA TYR A 157 -2.44 -20.31 15.63
C TYR A 157 -2.90 -20.76 14.24
N ARG A 158 -4.22 -20.74 14.03
CA ARG A 158 -4.88 -21.19 12.80
C ARG A 158 -5.46 -20.04 11.97
N GLY A 159 -4.94 -18.82 12.14
CA GLY A 159 -5.45 -17.66 11.41
C GLY A 159 -6.79 -17.11 11.91
N ASN A 160 -7.34 -17.61 13.02
CA ASN A 160 -8.70 -17.27 13.48
C ASN A 160 -8.90 -15.80 13.93
N SER A 161 -7.88 -14.94 13.89
CA SER A 161 -7.96 -13.56 14.38
C SER A 161 -7.45 -12.53 13.38
N VAL A 162 -8.37 -11.97 12.60
CA VAL A 162 -8.10 -10.85 11.69
C VAL A 162 -7.50 -9.65 12.42
N LYS A 163 -7.94 -9.35 13.64
CA LYS A 163 -7.41 -8.24 14.44
C LYS A 163 -5.90 -8.38 14.71
N LEU A 164 -5.43 -9.58 15.01
CA LEU A 164 -4.01 -9.82 15.28
C LEU A 164 -3.14 -9.61 14.04
N THR A 165 -3.61 -10.06 12.87
CA THR A 165 -2.85 -9.90 11.62
C THR A 165 -2.75 -8.44 11.19
N TYR A 166 -3.81 -7.64 11.38
CA TYR A 166 -3.74 -6.19 11.16
C TYR A 166 -2.85 -5.47 12.17
N ASN A 167 -2.91 -5.84 13.45
CA ASN A 167 -2.02 -5.23 14.43
C ASN A 167 -0.54 -5.54 14.14
N HIS A 168 -0.25 -6.75 13.66
CA HIS A 168 1.08 -7.11 13.18
C HIS A 168 1.48 -6.25 11.98
N PHE A 169 0.61 -6.14 10.97
CA PHE A 169 0.83 -5.27 9.82
C PHE A 169 1.11 -3.82 10.21
N PHE A 170 0.36 -3.24 11.13
CA PHE A 170 0.62 -1.86 11.55
C PHE A 170 2.00 -1.66 12.14
N ILE A 171 2.53 -2.64 12.88
CA ILE A 171 3.89 -2.55 13.40
C ILE A 171 4.91 -2.69 12.25
N GLU A 172 4.78 -3.72 11.41
CA GLU A 172 5.72 -3.95 10.31
C GLU A 172 5.71 -2.81 9.28
N GLY A 173 4.54 -2.45 8.77
CA GLY A 173 4.37 -1.38 7.77
C GLY A 173 4.82 -0.03 8.32
N SER A 174 4.54 0.27 9.60
CA SER A 174 5.03 1.51 10.21
C SER A 174 6.55 1.54 10.39
N LYS A 175 7.21 0.39 10.54
CA LYS A 175 8.68 0.34 10.55
C LYS A 175 9.23 0.65 9.16
N GLN A 176 8.72 -0.01 8.12
CA GLN A 176 9.10 0.28 6.73
C GLN A 176 8.90 1.76 6.38
N LEU A 177 7.78 2.36 6.76
CA LEU A 177 7.53 3.78 6.53
C LEU A 177 8.46 4.71 7.31
N ARG A 178 8.78 4.39 8.57
CA ARG A 178 9.75 5.18 9.36
C ARG A 178 11.16 5.11 8.79
N ASP A 179 11.54 3.94 8.29
CA ASP A 179 12.87 3.73 7.69
C ASP A 179 13.05 4.55 6.41
N VAL A 180 11.98 4.77 5.64
CA VAL A 180 12.03 5.63 4.43
C VAL A 180 11.73 7.10 4.73
N SER A 181 11.03 7.43 5.82
CA SER A 181 10.66 8.81 6.15
C SER A 181 11.86 9.70 6.51
N ILE A 182 12.99 9.11 6.88
CA ILE A 182 14.23 9.83 7.16
C ILE A 182 14.98 10.26 5.88
N LEU A 183 14.60 9.69 4.73
CA LEU A 183 15.17 9.99 3.43
C LEU A 183 14.26 10.98 2.71
N GLU A 184 14.79 11.74 1.77
CA GLU A 184 14.03 12.69 0.95
C GLU A 184 14.32 12.44 -0.54
N ASP A 185 13.37 12.83 -1.39
CA ASP A 185 13.49 12.88 -2.86
C ASP A 185 14.10 11.60 -3.46
N GLU A 186 15.16 11.75 -4.26
CA GLU A 186 15.88 10.67 -4.94
C GLU A 186 16.34 9.57 -3.97
N ALA A 187 16.81 9.92 -2.77
CA ALA A 187 17.27 8.93 -1.80
C ALA A 187 16.10 8.08 -1.29
N ARG A 188 14.93 8.68 -1.07
CA ARG A 188 13.71 7.95 -0.70
C ARG A 188 13.22 7.10 -1.85
N TYR A 189 13.20 7.64 -3.07
CA TYR A 189 12.88 6.90 -4.30
C TYR A 189 13.73 5.64 -4.43
N ASN A 190 15.05 5.78 -4.41
CA ASN A 190 15.99 4.65 -4.54
C ASN A 190 15.72 3.58 -3.47
N LYS A 191 15.54 4.00 -2.21
CA LYS A 191 15.27 3.06 -1.12
C LYS A 191 13.95 2.33 -1.28
N VAL A 192 12.88 3.01 -1.72
CA VAL A 192 11.58 2.38 -1.92
C VAL A 192 11.64 1.42 -3.11
N CYS A 193 12.30 1.80 -4.21
CA CYS A 193 12.51 0.93 -5.36
C CYS A 193 13.30 -0.32 -4.99
N ASP A 194 14.38 -0.21 -4.21
CA ASP A 194 15.14 -1.37 -3.70
C ASP A 194 14.23 -2.36 -2.94
N ILE A 195 13.31 -1.84 -2.11
CA ILE A 195 12.36 -2.69 -1.37
C ILE A 195 11.38 -3.39 -2.32
N ILE A 196 10.85 -2.68 -3.31
CA ILE A 196 9.91 -3.22 -4.30
C ILE A 196 10.62 -4.28 -5.17
N GLU A 197 11.81 -3.98 -5.67
CA GLU A 197 12.63 -4.90 -6.47
C GLU A 197 13.03 -6.15 -5.68
N SER A 198 13.39 -5.99 -4.40
CA SER A 198 13.63 -7.13 -3.51
C SER A 198 12.37 -8.00 -3.38
N GLY A 199 11.18 -7.40 -3.27
CA GLY A 199 9.92 -8.14 -3.26
C GLY A 199 9.69 -8.94 -4.55
N ILE A 200 9.91 -8.32 -5.71
CA ILE A 200 9.82 -8.98 -7.02
C ILE A 200 10.77 -10.19 -7.09
N GLN A 201 12.02 -10.03 -6.63
CA GLN A 201 13.01 -11.11 -6.59
C GLN A 201 12.56 -12.26 -5.69
N VAL A 202 12.02 -11.97 -4.50
CA VAL A 202 11.53 -13.01 -3.58
C VAL A 202 10.34 -13.75 -4.19
N TYR A 203 9.42 -13.06 -4.87
CA TYR A 203 8.33 -13.72 -5.62
C TYR A 203 8.87 -14.68 -6.68
N SER A 204 9.82 -14.22 -7.49
CA SER A 204 10.44 -15.06 -8.53
C SER A 204 11.12 -16.29 -7.93
N GLN A 205 11.82 -16.14 -6.80
CA GLN A 205 12.45 -17.26 -6.09
C GLN A 205 11.42 -18.26 -5.53
N LEU A 206 10.32 -17.77 -4.98
CA LEU A 206 9.22 -18.61 -4.48
C LEU A 206 8.52 -19.36 -5.63
N GLU A 207 8.31 -18.70 -6.76
CA GLU A 207 7.72 -19.32 -7.95
C GLU A 207 8.61 -20.45 -8.49
N LEU A 208 9.92 -20.22 -8.60
CA LEU A 208 10.90 -21.25 -8.97
C LEU A 208 10.95 -22.42 -7.98
N ALA A 209 10.65 -22.16 -6.70
CA ALA A 209 10.52 -23.19 -5.67
C ALA A 209 9.15 -23.92 -5.69
N GLY A 210 8.26 -23.57 -6.61
CA GLY A 210 6.96 -24.22 -6.81
C GLY A 210 5.78 -23.58 -6.08
N PHE A 211 5.96 -22.41 -5.45
CA PHE A 211 4.84 -21.68 -4.85
C PHE A 211 4.01 -20.99 -5.93
N GLN A 212 2.69 -21.09 -5.80
CA GLN A 212 1.72 -20.45 -6.69
C GLN A 212 0.85 -19.50 -5.86
N LEU A 213 1.34 -18.28 -5.60
CA LEU A 213 0.69 -17.30 -4.72
C LEU A 213 -0.46 -16.52 -5.38
N GLY A 214 -0.81 -16.85 -6.62
CA GLY A 214 -1.90 -16.23 -7.38
C GLY A 214 -1.63 -14.76 -7.74
N ASP A 215 -2.70 -13.98 -7.87
CA ASP A 215 -2.69 -12.58 -8.35
C ASP A 215 -2.09 -11.56 -7.35
N HIS A 216 -1.38 -12.02 -6.32
CA HIS A 216 -0.93 -11.15 -5.22
C HIS A 216 0.49 -10.58 -5.40
N GLY A 217 1.38 -11.27 -6.12
CA GLY A 217 2.71 -10.75 -6.52
C GLY A 217 2.80 -9.86 -7.79
N PRO A 218 1.91 -9.97 -8.80
CA PRO A 218 2.00 -9.22 -10.07
C PRO A 218 1.86 -7.68 -9.94
N ASN A 219 1.53 -7.16 -8.76
CA ASN A 219 1.30 -5.72 -8.55
C ASN A 219 2.61 -4.94 -8.43
N LEU A 220 3.66 -5.54 -7.88
CA LEU A 220 4.93 -4.85 -7.64
C LEU A 220 5.63 -4.35 -8.91
N PRO A 221 5.64 -5.08 -10.04
CA PRO A 221 6.11 -4.53 -11.30
C PRO A 221 5.36 -3.26 -11.72
N LYS A 222 4.04 -3.22 -11.54
CA LYS A 222 3.21 -2.04 -11.85
C LYS A 222 3.55 -0.86 -10.93
N TRP A 223 3.82 -1.13 -9.65
CA TRP A 223 4.27 -0.11 -8.69
C TRP A 223 5.63 0.46 -9.08
N LEU A 224 6.57 -0.42 -9.45
CA LEU A 224 7.90 -0.04 -9.91
C LEU A 224 7.83 0.80 -11.20
N THR A 225 6.94 0.44 -12.13
CA THR A 225 6.67 1.27 -13.32
C THR A 225 6.19 2.67 -12.94
N ALA A 226 5.19 2.78 -12.05
CA ALA A 226 4.69 4.08 -11.61
C ALA A 226 5.78 4.93 -10.91
N ALA A 227 6.58 4.31 -10.04
CA ALA A 227 7.70 4.95 -9.37
C ALA A 227 8.75 5.46 -10.35
N ASN A 228 9.11 4.67 -11.35
CA ASN A 228 10.13 5.03 -12.34
C ASN A 228 9.68 6.15 -13.27
N LEU A 229 8.41 6.14 -13.72
CA LEU A 229 7.86 7.25 -14.51
C LEU A 229 7.85 8.54 -13.70
N PHE A 230 7.40 8.47 -12.45
CA PHE A 230 7.43 9.62 -11.54
C PHE A 230 8.87 10.15 -11.36
N ALA A 231 9.83 9.27 -11.10
CA ALA A 231 11.23 9.63 -10.93
C ALA A 231 11.86 10.25 -12.18
N SER A 232 11.49 9.77 -13.38
CA SER A 232 11.89 10.39 -14.65
C SER A 232 11.36 11.82 -14.78
N ASP A 233 10.10 12.08 -14.40
CA ASP A 233 9.55 13.44 -14.38
C ASP A 233 10.25 14.36 -13.38
N GLN A 234 10.72 13.80 -12.25
CA GLN A 234 11.49 14.54 -11.25
C GLN A 234 12.98 14.71 -11.62
N GLY A 235 13.45 14.07 -12.69
CA GLY A 235 14.87 14.06 -13.08
C GLY A 235 15.77 13.23 -12.15
N TRP A 236 15.20 12.35 -11.33
CA TRP A 236 15.93 11.42 -10.46
C TRP A 236 16.39 10.16 -11.21
N ARG A 237 15.85 9.93 -12.41
CA ARG A 237 16.14 8.79 -13.25
C ARG A 237 16.29 9.24 -14.70
N GLU A 238 17.44 8.92 -15.31
CA GLU A 238 17.73 9.11 -16.74
C GLU A 238 17.08 8.03 -17.63
#